data_AF-A0A9R0SE15-F1
#
_entry.id   AF-A0A9R0SE15-F1
#
_cell.length_a   1.000
_cell.length_b   1.000
_cell.length_c   1.000
_cell.angle_alpha   90.00
_cell.angle_beta   90.00
_cell.angle_gamma   90.00
#
_symmetry.space_group_name_H-M   'P 1'
#
loop_
_entity.id
_entity.type
_entity.pdbx_description
1 polymer ?
#
loop_
_entity_poly.entity_id
_entity_poly.type
_entity_poly.pdbx_seq_one_letter_code
_entity_poly.pdbx_strand_id
1 'polypeptide(L)'
;MVKATTSTKLCLDGRSIQTSMVIAKHIFFVFWTADGEDETGCYNLNCLGFVPVNGAPITPGDSLELPHGQTRISLKIYKSRDDGDWWLYYGNDNIGLTRVGYWPKDLFTTLSGHATVIAWGGMTTSYEGRSSPPMGNGKWAGRESATVRNIQYVDTSGGGYDPPTWPAGLHIVETHRNCYRATTFGDGMFHYGGPGGCVR
;
A
#
# COMPACT_ATOMS: atom_id res chain seq x y z
N MET A 1 0.63 15.44 12.78
CA MET A 1 -0.37 15.51 11.71
C MET A 1 -1.19 14.26 11.86
N VAL A 2 -2.51 14.32 11.77
CA VAL A 2 -3.35 13.13 11.97
C VAL A 2 -3.65 12.55 10.59
N LYS A 3 -3.20 11.33 10.28
CA LYS A 3 -3.33 10.69 8.95
C LYS A 3 -3.76 9.23 9.08
N ALA A 4 -4.62 8.80 8.17
CA ALA A 4 -5.03 7.41 7.99
C ALA A 4 -4.90 7.00 6.53
N THR A 5 -4.33 5.83 6.28
CA THR A 5 -4.02 5.36 4.93
C THR A 5 -4.46 3.92 4.72
N THR A 6 -4.72 3.59 3.46
CA THR A 6 -4.79 2.23 2.93
C THR A 6 -3.52 2.00 2.11
N SER A 7 -2.78 0.91 2.33
CA SER A 7 -1.46 0.75 1.73
C SER A 7 -1.12 -0.67 1.31
N THR A 8 -0.27 -0.77 0.29
CA THR A 8 0.53 -1.97 -0.06
C THR A 8 2.00 -1.64 0.16
N LYS A 9 2.74 -2.50 0.86
CA LYS A 9 4.15 -2.31 1.20
C LYS A 9 4.96 -3.56 0.84
N LEU A 10 6.10 -3.37 0.19
CA LEU A 10 7.15 -4.37 -0.03
C LEU A 10 8.36 -4.01 0.83
N CYS A 11 8.91 -4.95 1.59
CA CYS A 11 10.08 -4.73 2.45
C CYS A 11 11.12 -5.84 2.32
N LEU A 12 12.39 -5.46 2.52
CA LEU A 12 13.54 -6.35 2.76
C LEU A 12 14.65 -5.58 3.48
N ASP A 13 15.12 -6.08 4.62
CA ASP A 13 16.27 -5.55 5.38
C ASP A 13 16.20 -4.03 5.61
N GLY A 14 15.07 -3.54 6.14
CA GLY A 14 14.82 -2.11 6.36
C GLY A 14 14.41 -1.34 5.10
N ARG A 15 14.77 -1.80 3.90
CA ARG A 15 14.38 -1.14 2.64
C ARG A 15 12.92 -1.39 2.35
N SER A 16 12.22 -0.38 1.83
CA SER A 16 10.82 -0.57 1.45
C SER A 16 10.33 0.31 0.31
N ILE A 17 9.36 -0.23 -0.42
CA ILE A 17 8.49 0.49 -1.35
C ILE A 17 7.09 0.39 -0.80
N GLN A 18 6.41 1.53 -0.65
CA GLN A 18 5.04 1.60 -0.18
C GLN A 18 4.20 2.46 -1.11
N THR A 19 3.03 1.95 -1.48
CA THR A 19 1.99 2.74 -2.15
C THR A 19 0.81 2.83 -1.22
N SER A 20 0.22 4.02 -1.12
CA SER A 20 -0.92 4.20 -0.23
C SER A 20 -1.89 5.25 -0.74
N MET A 21 -3.11 5.17 -0.23
CA MET A 21 -4.16 6.14 -0.42
C MET A 21 -4.55 6.73 0.95
N VAL A 22 -4.55 8.05 1.09
CA VAL A 22 -5.04 8.75 2.29
C VAL A 22 -6.56 8.87 2.20
N ILE A 23 -7.27 8.42 3.23
CA ILE A 23 -8.73 8.27 3.14
C ILE A 23 -9.48 9.60 3.31
N ALA A 24 -8.94 10.52 4.11
CA ALA A 24 -9.59 11.81 4.38
C ALA A 24 -9.83 12.68 3.13
N LYS A 25 -9.11 12.41 2.02
CA LYS A 25 -9.25 13.12 0.74
C LYS A 25 -9.01 12.24 -0.50
N HIS A 26 -8.97 10.91 -0.34
CA HIS A 26 -8.57 9.95 -1.38
C HIS A 26 -7.30 10.36 -2.15
N ILE A 27 -6.29 10.87 -1.44
CA ILE A 27 -5.03 11.30 -2.08
C ILE A 27 -4.15 10.08 -2.28
N PHE A 28 -3.74 9.84 -3.52
CA PHE A 28 -2.78 8.79 -3.85
C PHE A 28 -1.36 9.27 -3.56
N PHE A 29 -0.57 8.44 -2.89
CA PHE A 29 0.84 8.72 -2.68
C PHE A 29 1.70 7.47 -2.81
N VAL A 30 2.95 7.73 -3.17
CA VAL A 30 4.03 6.75 -3.13
C VAL A 30 5.01 7.14 -2.03
N PHE A 31 5.60 6.14 -1.41
CA PHE A 31 6.68 6.28 -0.47
C PHE A 31 7.74 5.23 -0.74
N TRP A 32 9.00 5.59 -0.59
CA TRP A 32 10.10 4.62 -0.60
C TRP A 32 11.16 5.02 0.42
N THR A 33 11.95 4.06 0.87
CA THR A 33 13.16 4.25 1.65
C THR A 33 14.17 3.15 1.34
N ALA A 34 15.45 3.48 1.30
CA ALA A 34 16.55 2.57 1.07
C ALA A 34 17.22 2.07 2.38
N ASP A 35 16.81 2.57 3.54
CA ASP A 35 17.46 2.33 4.83
C ASP A 35 16.49 2.23 6.02
N GLY A 36 15.18 2.15 5.77
CA GLY A 36 14.21 1.99 6.85
C GLY A 36 13.82 3.30 7.53
N GLU A 37 13.80 4.37 6.74
CA GLU A 37 13.42 5.72 7.18
C GLU A 37 14.45 6.36 8.11
N ASP A 38 15.72 5.92 8.03
CA ASP A 38 16.83 6.43 8.85
C ASP A 38 17.35 7.77 8.29
N GLU A 39 18.01 7.74 7.13
CA GLU A 39 18.45 8.94 6.40
C GLU A 39 17.70 9.11 5.08
N THR A 40 17.29 8.02 4.45
CA THR A 40 16.64 8.03 3.15
C THR A 40 15.13 7.84 3.24
N GLY A 41 14.44 8.56 2.37
CA GLY A 41 13.06 8.27 2.06
C GLY A 41 12.40 9.42 1.34
N CYS A 42 11.39 9.11 0.54
CA CYS A 42 10.70 10.13 -0.22
C CYS A 42 9.21 9.85 -0.33
N TYR A 43 8.42 10.88 -0.06
CA TYR A 43 7.01 10.90 -0.43
C TYR A 43 6.82 11.53 -1.81
N ASN A 44 5.97 10.91 -2.63
CA ASN A 44 5.58 11.41 -3.95
C ASN A 44 6.80 11.71 -4.83
N LEU A 45 6.78 12.90 -5.45
CA LEU A 45 7.83 13.44 -6.30
C LEU A 45 8.61 14.56 -5.60
N ASN A 46 8.54 14.64 -4.26
CA ASN A 46 9.19 15.70 -3.49
C ASN A 46 10.72 15.61 -3.52
N CYS A 47 11.24 14.47 -3.95
CA CYS A 47 12.65 14.13 -4.09
C CYS A 47 12.79 13.09 -5.21
N LEU A 48 14.03 12.92 -5.68
CA LEU A 48 14.36 11.91 -6.68
C LEU A 48 14.08 10.51 -6.13
N GLY A 49 13.41 9.67 -6.91
CA GLY A 49 13.34 8.23 -6.65
C GLY A 49 12.10 7.52 -7.21
N PHE A 50 10.97 8.20 -7.34
CA PHE A 50 9.89 7.69 -8.19
C PHE A 50 9.85 8.46 -9.49
N VAL A 51 9.88 7.75 -10.62
CA VAL A 51 9.87 8.35 -11.96
C VAL A 51 8.53 8.06 -12.62
N PRO A 52 7.64 9.06 -12.77
CA PRO A 52 6.37 8.88 -13.47
C PRO A 52 6.59 8.69 -14.96
N VAL A 53 5.72 7.94 -15.62
CA VAL A 53 5.72 7.82 -17.09
C VAL A 53 4.78 8.82 -17.75
N ASN A 54 5.10 9.20 -18.99
CA ASN A 54 4.21 10.01 -19.81
C ASN A 54 2.89 9.28 -20.08
N GLY A 55 1.77 9.97 -19.86
CA GLY A 55 0.43 9.42 -20.06
C GLY A 55 -0.05 8.48 -18.94
N ALA A 56 0.59 8.49 -17.77
CA ALA A 56 0.09 7.78 -16.60
C ALA A 56 -1.35 8.23 -16.25
N PRO A 57 -2.26 7.31 -15.89
CA PRO A 57 -3.66 7.64 -15.57
C PRO A 57 -3.80 8.38 -14.23
N ILE A 58 -2.76 8.36 -13.41
CA ILE A 58 -2.67 9.00 -12.10
C ILE A 58 -1.22 9.34 -11.82
N THR A 59 -0.99 10.42 -11.08
CA THR A 59 0.32 10.84 -10.56
C THR A 59 0.29 10.87 -9.02
N PRO A 60 1.38 10.52 -8.33
CA PRO A 60 1.45 10.69 -6.87
C PRO A 60 1.18 12.14 -6.45
N GLY A 61 0.25 12.32 -5.53
CA GLY A 61 -0.29 13.62 -5.12
C GLY A 61 -1.69 13.91 -5.65
N ASP A 62 -2.15 13.17 -6.66
CA ASP A 62 -3.47 13.35 -7.23
C ASP A 62 -4.58 12.99 -6.24
N SER A 63 -5.66 13.75 -6.31
CA SER A 63 -6.92 13.42 -5.65
C SER A 63 -7.67 12.41 -6.51
N LEU A 64 -7.97 11.24 -5.94
CA LEU A 64 -8.81 10.24 -6.57
C LEU A 64 -10.28 10.62 -6.38
N GLU A 65 -10.80 11.47 -7.27
CA GLU A 65 -12.24 11.65 -7.43
C GLU A 65 -12.79 10.47 -8.24
N LEU A 66 -13.09 9.36 -7.57
CA LEU A 66 -13.52 8.15 -8.23
C LEU A 66 -14.95 8.33 -8.77
N PRO A 67 -15.16 8.33 -10.12
CA PRO A 67 -16.47 8.55 -10.71
C PRO A 67 -17.48 7.51 -10.21
N HIS A 68 -18.72 7.93 -9.99
CA HIS A 68 -19.82 7.06 -9.54
C HIS A 68 -19.60 6.37 -8.19
N GLY A 69 -18.69 6.89 -7.36
CA GLY A 69 -18.36 6.27 -6.08
C GLY A 69 -17.66 4.93 -6.24
N GLN A 70 -16.91 4.72 -7.34
CA GLN A 70 -16.03 3.56 -7.46
C GLN A 70 -15.09 3.51 -6.24
N THR A 71 -15.30 2.56 -5.34
CA THR A 71 -14.51 2.43 -4.10
C THR A 71 -13.29 1.51 -4.25
N ARG A 72 -12.93 1.12 -5.47
CA ARG A 72 -12.04 -0.03 -5.74
C ARG A 72 -10.98 0.32 -6.77
N ILE A 73 -9.79 0.59 -6.25
CA ILE A 73 -8.57 0.74 -7.03
C ILE A 73 -7.80 -0.59 -7.04
N SER A 74 -6.98 -0.77 -8.07
CA SER A 74 -6.06 -1.89 -8.18
C SER A 74 -4.64 -1.38 -8.33
N LEU A 75 -3.74 -1.95 -7.56
CA LEU A 75 -2.33 -1.63 -7.55
C LEU A 75 -1.55 -2.90 -7.82
N LYS A 76 -0.58 -2.82 -8.73
CA LYS A 76 0.41 -3.88 -8.94
C LYS A 76 1.80 -3.25 -8.85
N ILE A 77 2.64 -3.85 -8.01
CA ILE A 77 4.07 -3.55 -7.97
C ILE A 77 4.80 -4.77 -8.51
N TYR A 78 5.61 -4.57 -9.53
CA TYR A 78 6.31 -5.64 -10.23
C TYR A 78 7.74 -5.22 -10.53
N LYS A 79 8.70 -6.06 -10.18
CA LYS A 79 10.08 -5.87 -10.60
C LYS A 79 10.26 -6.40 -12.02
N SER A 80 10.50 -5.50 -12.96
CA SER A 80 10.74 -5.86 -14.35
C SER A 80 12.09 -6.56 -14.51
N ARG A 81 12.12 -7.64 -15.29
CA ARG A 81 13.36 -8.32 -15.67
C ARG A 81 14.14 -7.57 -16.75
N ASP A 82 13.46 -6.73 -17.53
CA ASP A 82 14.03 -6.12 -18.73
C ASP A 82 15.00 -4.99 -18.35
N ASP A 83 14.62 -4.14 -17.40
CA ASP A 83 15.39 -2.99 -16.91
C ASP A 83 15.90 -3.18 -15.48
N GLY A 84 15.23 -4.03 -14.70
CA GLY A 84 15.47 -4.25 -13.27
C GLY A 84 14.67 -3.31 -12.37
N ASP A 85 13.85 -2.41 -12.90
CA ASP A 85 13.16 -1.40 -12.12
C ASP A 85 11.89 -1.95 -11.45
N TRP A 86 11.48 -1.32 -10.35
CA TRP A 86 10.23 -1.65 -9.69
C TRP A 86 9.11 -0.80 -10.27
N TRP A 87 8.25 -1.42 -11.07
CA TRP A 87 7.17 -0.76 -11.77
C TRP A 87 5.89 -0.73 -10.94
N LEU A 88 5.25 0.43 -10.91
CA LEU A 88 3.93 0.64 -10.34
C LEU A 88 2.89 0.71 -11.46
N TYR A 89 1.85 -0.10 -11.31
CA TYR A 89 0.67 -0.09 -12.16
C TYR A 89 -0.55 0.30 -11.35
N TYR A 90 -1.44 1.06 -11.98
CA TYR A 90 -2.72 1.48 -11.43
C TYR A 90 -3.83 1.13 -12.41
N GLY A 91 -4.97 0.73 -11.86
CA GLY A 91 -6.21 0.51 -12.61
C GLY A 91 -7.40 0.54 -11.66
N ASN A 92 -8.59 0.36 -12.21
CA ASN A 92 -9.83 0.34 -11.45
C ASN A 92 -10.42 -1.07 -11.49
N ASP A 93 -10.73 -1.62 -10.32
CA ASP A 93 -11.36 -2.95 -10.16
C ASP A 93 -10.75 -4.07 -11.03
N ASN A 94 -9.41 -4.16 -11.05
CA ASN A 94 -8.59 -5.09 -11.83
C ASN A 94 -8.70 -4.94 -13.36
N ILE A 95 -9.31 -3.86 -13.84
CA ILE A 95 -9.43 -3.52 -15.26
C ILE A 95 -8.42 -2.42 -15.61
N GLY A 96 -7.73 -2.60 -16.75
CA GLY A 96 -6.90 -1.55 -17.34
C GLY A 96 -5.66 -1.15 -16.53
N LEU A 97 -4.99 -2.12 -15.88
CA LEU A 97 -3.72 -1.86 -15.20
C LEU A 97 -2.72 -1.21 -16.15
N THR A 98 -2.44 0.07 -15.93
CA THR A 98 -1.57 0.91 -16.76
C THR A 98 -0.36 1.34 -15.93
N ARG A 99 0.80 1.50 -16.59
CA ARG A 99 2.02 1.96 -15.94
C ARG A 99 1.80 3.38 -15.40
N VAL A 100 2.13 3.58 -14.13
CA VAL A 100 2.14 4.89 -13.45
C VAL A 100 3.55 5.47 -13.46
N GLY A 101 4.52 4.61 -13.17
CA GLY A 101 5.92 5.00 -12.99
C GLY A 101 6.71 3.86 -12.39
N TYR A 102 7.95 4.13 -12.05
CA TYR A 102 8.85 3.14 -11.48
C TYR A 102 9.79 3.74 -10.44
N TRP A 103 10.26 2.88 -9.53
CA TRP A 103 11.43 3.15 -8.70
C TRP A 103 12.65 2.52 -9.37
N PRO A 104 13.69 3.32 -9.71
CA PRO A 104 14.92 2.78 -10.28
C PRO A 104 15.54 1.71 -9.39
N LYS A 105 16.07 0.65 -10.00
CA LYS A 105 16.72 -0.45 -9.28
C LYS A 105 17.87 0.02 -8.38
N ASP A 106 18.57 1.07 -8.79
CA ASP A 106 19.74 1.61 -8.09
C ASP A 106 19.39 2.25 -6.74
N LEU A 107 18.10 2.50 -6.47
CA LEU A 107 17.64 2.93 -5.15
C LEU A 107 17.80 1.84 -4.09
N PHE A 108 17.83 0.56 -4.49
CA PHE A 108 17.81 -0.56 -3.56
C PHE A 108 18.91 -1.56 -3.84
N THR A 109 19.79 -1.79 -2.86
CA THR A 109 20.81 -2.84 -2.97
C THR A 109 20.27 -4.21 -2.61
N THR A 110 19.47 -4.35 -1.54
CA THR A 110 18.92 -5.64 -1.09
C THR A 110 17.55 -5.96 -1.70
N LEU A 111 16.65 -4.98 -1.82
CA LEU A 111 15.40 -5.10 -2.61
C LEU A 111 15.67 -5.17 -4.13
N SER A 112 16.92 -5.40 -4.55
CA SER A 112 17.31 -5.61 -5.94
C SER A 112 16.84 -6.97 -6.47
N GLY A 113 16.66 -7.98 -5.63
CA GLY A 113 16.23 -9.32 -6.04
C GLY A 113 14.73 -9.56 -5.88
N HIS A 114 14.25 -9.46 -4.64
CA HIS A 114 12.87 -9.75 -4.24
C HIS A 114 12.52 -9.03 -2.93
N ALA A 115 11.24 -9.03 -2.55
CA ALA A 115 10.80 -8.65 -1.21
C ALA A 115 10.65 -9.90 -0.34
N THR A 116 11.02 -9.83 0.94
CA THR A 116 10.79 -10.93 1.91
C THR A 116 9.56 -10.71 2.77
N VAL A 117 9.11 -9.45 2.86
CA VAL A 117 7.88 -9.09 3.55
C VAL A 117 7.00 -8.30 2.61
N ILE A 118 5.74 -8.69 2.53
CA ILE A 118 4.70 -7.97 1.80
C ILE A 118 3.55 -7.73 2.77
N ALA A 119 3.10 -6.48 2.87
CA ALA A 119 2.03 -6.09 3.75
C ALA A 119 0.93 -5.34 3.00
N TRP A 120 -0.30 -5.61 3.36
CA TRP A 120 -1.48 -4.87 2.95
C TRP A 120 -2.24 -4.44 4.19
N GLY A 121 -2.89 -3.29 4.15
CA GLY A 121 -3.76 -2.86 5.23
C GLY A 121 -3.84 -1.35 5.31
N GLY A 122 -3.77 -0.83 6.53
CA GLY A 122 -3.77 0.60 6.75
C GLY A 122 -2.87 1.02 7.90
N MET A 123 -2.40 2.26 7.83
CA MET A 123 -1.57 2.87 8.86
C MET A 123 -2.25 4.14 9.36
N THR A 124 -2.20 4.37 10.67
CA THR A 124 -2.60 5.64 11.25
C THR A 124 -1.45 6.25 12.03
N THR A 125 -1.40 7.58 12.04
CA THR A 125 -0.47 8.35 12.86
C THR A 125 -1.21 9.54 13.48
N SER A 126 -0.90 9.81 14.74
CA SER A 126 -1.34 10.98 15.51
C SER A 126 -0.19 11.47 16.38
N TYR A 127 -0.24 12.74 16.80
CA TYR A 127 0.70 13.26 17.78
C TYR A 127 0.41 12.68 19.16
N GLU A 128 1.44 12.61 20.00
CA GLU A 128 1.31 12.26 21.41
C GLU A 128 0.24 13.13 22.09
N GLY A 129 -0.58 12.51 22.94
CA GLY A 129 -1.70 13.19 23.60
C GLY A 129 -2.87 13.56 22.68
N ARG A 130 -2.80 13.28 21.36
CA ARG A 130 -3.92 13.50 20.42
C ARG A 130 -4.60 12.21 20.02
N SER A 131 -5.93 12.29 19.96
CA SER A 131 -6.79 11.24 19.45
C SER A 131 -6.43 10.85 18.02
N SER A 132 -6.33 9.54 17.78
CA SER A 132 -6.02 8.95 16.49
C SER A 132 -7.19 9.05 15.50
N PRO A 133 -6.94 9.15 14.19
CA PRO A 133 -8.00 9.27 13.19
C PRO A 133 -8.75 7.96 12.97
N PRO A 134 -9.93 7.97 12.35
CA PRO A 134 -10.53 6.75 11.83
C PRO A 134 -9.64 6.12 10.75
N MET A 135 -9.56 4.79 10.74
CA MET A 135 -8.91 3.99 9.68
C MET A 135 -9.97 3.39 8.76
N GLY A 136 -9.68 3.27 7.46
CA GLY A 136 -10.70 2.85 6.52
C GLY A 136 -11.79 3.92 6.41
N ASN A 137 -13.03 3.46 6.33
CA ASN A 137 -14.22 4.32 6.46
C ASN A 137 -14.67 4.53 7.91
N GLY A 138 -13.79 4.30 8.90
CA GLY A 138 -14.08 4.47 10.33
C GLY A 138 -14.93 3.36 10.96
N LYS A 139 -15.39 2.38 10.17
CA LYS A 139 -16.12 1.22 10.69
C LYS A 139 -15.15 0.16 11.21
N TRP A 140 -15.58 -0.57 12.23
CA TRP A 140 -14.89 -1.79 12.67
C TRP A 140 -14.80 -2.81 11.54
N ALA A 141 -13.71 -3.57 11.53
CA ALA A 141 -13.43 -4.58 10.51
C ALA A 141 -14.62 -5.54 10.33
N GLY A 142 -15.17 -5.56 9.13
CA GLY A 142 -16.33 -6.37 8.75
C GLY A 142 -16.80 -6.05 7.33
N ARG A 143 -17.90 -6.65 6.89
CA ARG A 143 -18.39 -6.55 5.50
C ARG A 143 -18.58 -5.12 4.97
N GLU A 144 -18.84 -4.17 5.87
CA GLU A 144 -19.06 -2.78 5.52
C GLU A 144 -17.82 -1.89 5.69
N SER A 145 -16.68 -2.43 6.14
CA SER A 145 -15.46 -1.66 6.35
C SER A 145 -14.58 -1.61 5.09
N ALA A 146 -13.46 -0.89 5.18
CA ALA A 146 -12.46 -0.95 4.14
C ALA A 146 -11.96 -2.40 3.96
N THR A 147 -11.63 -2.76 2.72
CA THR A 147 -11.34 -4.14 2.33
C THR A 147 -10.14 -4.14 1.39
N VAL A 148 -9.24 -5.10 1.57
CA VAL A 148 -8.24 -5.47 0.55
C VAL A 148 -8.62 -6.84 0.03
N ARG A 149 -8.57 -7.03 -1.29
CA ARG A 149 -9.01 -8.25 -1.96
C ARG A 149 -8.20 -8.52 -3.22
N ASN A 150 -8.32 -9.73 -3.75
CA ASN A 150 -7.57 -10.19 -4.92
C ASN A 150 -6.06 -10.03 -4.70
N ILE A 151 -5.60 -10.39 -3.50
CA ILE A 151 -4.18 -10.32 -3.13
C ILE A 151 -3.42 -11.41 -3.87
N GLN A 152 -2.37 -11.00 -4.57
CA GLN A 152 -1.48 -11.92 -5.28
C GLN A 152 -0.03 -11.52 -5.04
N TYR A 153 0.83 -12.52 -4.93
CA TYR A 153 2.25 -12.34 -5.14
C TYR A 153 2.53 -12.29 -6.64
N VAL A 154 3.55 -11.53 -7.02
CA VAL A 154 3.98 -11.43 -8.42
C VAL A 154 5.26 -12.22 -8.57
N ASP A 155 5.23 -13.25 -9.41
CA ASP A 155 6.40 -14.02 -9.76
C ASP A 155 7.34 -13.22 -10.67
N THR A 156 8.49 -13.81 -10.94
CA THR A 156 9.52 -13.17 -11.76
C THR A 156 9.11 -13.04 -13.23
N SER A 157 8.13 -13.79 -13.74
CA SER A 157 7.57 -13.61 -15.09
C SER A 157 6.54 -12.47 -15.15
N GLY A 158 6.19 -11.88 -14.01
CA GLY A 158 5.13 -10.89 -13.88
C GLY A 158 3.74 -11.49 -13.69
N GLY A 159 3.66 -12.82 -13.59
CA GLY A 159 2.45 -13.59 -13.30
C GLY A 159 2.03 -13.45 -11.84
N GLY A 160 0.72 -13.32 -11.60
CA GLY A 160 0.16 -13.30 -10.27
C GLY A 160 -0.11 -14.72 -9.78
N TYR A 161 0.20 -15.01 -8.52
CA TYR A 161 -0.19 -16.24 -7.84
C TYR A 161 -0.68 -15.94 -6.43
N ASP A 162 -1.61 -16.76 -5.96
CA ASP A 162 -2.26 -16.50 -4.67
C ASP A 162 -1.30 -16.78 -3.51
N PRO A 163 -1.37 -15.99 -2.43
CA PRO A 163 -0.62 -16.29 -1.23
C PRO A 163 -1.02 -17.67 -0.67
N PRO A 164 -0.10 -18.39 -0.03
CA PRO A 164 -0.41 -19.68 0.59
C PRO A 164 -1.53 -19.54 1.62
N THR A 165 -2.27 -20.62 1.85
CA THR A 165 -3.32 -20.65 2.89
C THR A 165 -2.70 -20.76 4.28
N TRP A 166 -3.52 -20.53 5.31
CA TRP A 166 -3.12 -20.72 6.71
C TRP A 166 -2.51 -22.13 6.94
N PRO A 167 -1.42 -22.28 7.73
CA PRO A 167 -0.75 -21.26 8.55
C PRO A 167 0.38 -20.49 7.87
N ALA A 168 0.75 -20.82 6.63
CA ALA A 168 1.85 -20.18 5.90
C ALA A 168 1.45 -18.87 5.20
N GLY A 169 0.15 -18.55 5.18
CA GLY A 169 -0.43 -17.39 4.53
C GLY A 169 -0.25 -16.06 5.26
N LEU A 170 -1.19 -15.14 5.00
CA LEU A 170 -1.14 -13.80 5.58
C LEU A 170 -1.36 -13.84 7.10
N HIS A 171 -0.48 -13.16 7.82
CA HIS A 171 -0.60 -12.95 9.26
C HIS A 171 -1.19 -11.57 9.57
N ILE A 172 -2.09 -11.52 10.56
CA ILE A 172 -2.68 -10.27 11.03
C ILE A 172 -1.72 -9.59 12.00
N VAL A 173 -1.46 -8.30 11.77
CA VAL A 173 -0.73 -7.43 12.70
C VAL A 173 -1.60 -6.25 13.07
N GLU A 174 -1.91 -6.11 14.36
CA GLU A 174 -2.74 -5.02 14.91
C GLU A 174 -1.99 -4.34 16.04
N THR A 175 -1.50 -3.13 15.81
CA THR A 175 -0.71 -2.40 16.82
C THR A 175 -1.57 -1.84 17.95
N HIS A 176 -2.85 -1.54 17.69
CA HIS A 176 -3.79 -0.97 18.66
C HIS A 176 -5.19 -1.57 18.49
N ARG A 177 -5.39 -2.81 18.97
CA ARG A 177 -6.63 -3.59 18.82
C ARG A 177 -7.92 -2.94 19.35
N ASN A 178 -7.77 -2.00 20.28
CA ASN A 178 -8.88 -1.24 20.86
C ASN A 178 -9.38 -0.11 19.95
N CYS A 179 -8.64 0.24 18.89
CA CYS A 179 -9.01 1.31 17.97
C CYS A 179 -9.06 0.87 16.52
N TYR A 180 -8.28 -0.15 16.15
CA TYR A 180 -8.24 -0.69 14.80
C TYR A 180 -8.18 -2.20 14.85
N ARG A 181 -8.87 -2.83 13.90
CA ARG A 181 -8.90 -4.28 13.74
C ARG A 181 -8.75 -4.68 12.28
N ALA A 182 -8.38 -5.92 12.06
CA ALA A 182 -8.46 -6.60 10.77
C ALA A 182 -9.07 -8.00 10.95
N THR A 183 -9.81 -8.46 9.95
CA THR A 183 -10.29 -9.84 9.91
C THR A 183 -9.18 -10.77 9.44
N THR A 184 -9.32 -12.06 9.74
CA THR A 184 -8.51 -13.10 9.09
C THR A 184 -8.64 -13.03 7.58
N PHE A 185 -7.52 -13.26 6.89
CA PHE A 185 -7.52 -13.43 5.45
C PHE A 185 -8.27 -14.71 5.06
N GLY A 186 -9.23 -14.58 4.16
CA GLY A 186 -10.06 -15.67 3.66
C GLY A 186 -10.71 -15.26 2.34
N ASP A 187 -10.98 -16.23 1.46
CA ASP A 187 -11.59 -15.98 0.14
C ASP A 187 -10.89 -14.88 -0.68
N GLY A 188 -9.55 -14.81 -0.57
CA GLY A 188 -8.74 -13.82 -1.29
C GLY A 188 -8.87 -12.40 -0.77
N MET A 189 -9.46 -12.17 0.41
CA MET A 189 -9.69 -10.83 0.97
C MET A 189 -9.56 -10.76 2.49
N PHE A 190 -9.47 -9.53 3.00
CA PHE A 190 -9.68 -9.21 4.41
C PHE A 190 -10.28 -7.82 4.57
N HIS A 191 -11.00 -7.63 5.67
CA HIS A 191 -11.57 -6.36 6.08
C HIS A 191 -10.73 -5.73 7.16
N TYR A 192 -10.62 -4.41 7.17
CA TYR A 192 -9.89 -3.67 8.20
C TYR A 192 -10.52 -2.29 8.42
N GLY A 193 -10.21 -1.70 9.57
CA GLY A 193 -10.64 -0.35 9.91
C GLY A 193 -10.81 -0.16 11.41
N GLY A 194 -11.41 0.97 11.75
CA GLY A 194 -11.83 1.28 13.11
C GLY A 194 -12.03 2.79 13.30
N PRO A 195 -12.78 3.18 14.34
CA PRO A 195 -13.19 4.56 14.55
C PRO A 195 -12.04 5.50 14.92
N GLY A 196 -10.86 4.97 15.27
CA GLY A 196 -9.80 5.76 15.89
C GLY A 196 -10.15 6.05 17.35
N GLY A 197 -9.74 7.21 17.87
CA GLY A 197 -10.01 7.57 19.26
C GLY A 197 -8.92 7.19 20.25
N CYS A 198 -7.89 6.47 19.82
CA CYS A 198 -6.77 6.09 20.69
C CYS A 198 -5.88 7.30 20.94
N VAL A 199 -5.47 7.47 22.19
CA VAL A 199 -4.40 8.38 22.57
C VAL A 199 -3.17 7.53 22.84
N ARG A 200 -2.07 7.90 22.22
CA ARG A 200 -0.77 7.26 22.42
C ARG A 200 -0.01 7.95 23.54
#